data_AF-A0A2H6APZ7-F1
#
_entry.id   AF-A0A2H6APZ7-F1
#
_cell.length_a   1.000
_cell.length_b   1.000
_cell.length_c   1.000
_cell.angle_alpha   90.00
_cell.angle_beta   90.00
_cell.angle_gamma   90.00
#
_symmetry.space_group_name_H-M   'P 1'
#
loop_
_entity.id
_entity.type
_entity.pdbx_description
1 polymer ?
#
loop_
_entity_poly.entity_id
_entity_poly.type
_entity_poly.pdbx_seq_one_letter_code
_entity_poly.pdbx_strand_id
1 'polypeptide(L)'
;MSKGAYHFTRGELEGFKSSIAWDVVLSILTCGIYNLFWQYRQIRAVNTLLGEERLSFIRWLILSVLTCGIYHIYYEYVVGREIETLQERFAVTRSGSLPTISVILAIVGLSIVADAIQQREINMLVEKALKDVG
;
A
#
# COMPACT_ATOMS: atom_id res chain seq x y z
N MET A 1 -15.45 11.31 -16.66
CA MET A 1 -14.82 10.05 -16.19
C MET A 1 -15.90 8.98 -16.13
N SER A 2 -15.72 7.87 -16.84
CA SER A 2 -16.77 6.85 -17.05
C SER A 2 -17.12 6.15 -15.73
N LYS A 3 -18.37 6.28 -15.30
CA LYS A 3 -18.96 5.77 -14.04
C LYS A 3 -19.14 4.24 -13.99
N GLY A 4 -18.34 3.45 -14.72
CA GLY A 4 -18.67 2.04 -15.01
C GLY A 4 -17.61 0.97 -14.73
N ALA A 5 -16.44 1.29 -14.16
CA ALA A 5 -15.32 0.35 -14.12
C ALA A 5 -14.86 -0.10 -12.71
N TYR A 6 -15.47 0.41 -11.64
CA TYR A 6 -15.02 0.13 -10.27
C TYR A 6 -16.18 -0.32 -9.38
N HIS A 7 -16.15 -1.57 -8.94
CA HIS A 7 -17.07 -2.11 -7.95
C HIS A 7 -16.36 -2.23 -6.60
N PHE A 8 -16.00 -1.11 -5.99
CA PHE A 8 -15.64 -1.07 -4.57
C PHE A 8 -16.73 -0.37 -3.78
N THR A 9 -17.10 -0.94 -2.64
CA THR A 9 -18.09 -0.36 -1.75
C THR A 9 -17.47 0.69 -0.84
N ARG A 10 -18.28 1.64 -0.38
CA ARG A 10 -17.85 2.64 0.61
C ARG A 10 -17.27 1.99 1.87
N GLY A 11 -17.89 0.90 2.34
CA GLY A 11 -17.43 0.19 3.54
C GLY A 11 -16.05 -0.45 3.38
N GLU A 12 -15.75 -0.99 2.20
CA GLU A 12 -14.41 -1.52 1.90
C GLU A 12 -13.35 -0.41 1.91
N LEU A 13 -13.65 0.73 1.25
CA LEU A 13 -12.76 1.88 1.22
C LEU A 13 -12.49 2.46 2.62
N GLU A 14 -13.52 2.61 3.44
CA GLU A 14 -13.37 3.06 4.83
C GLU A 14 -12.49 2.11 5.65
N GLY A 15 -12.54 0.80 5.38
CA GLY A 15 -11.68 -0.21 6.01
C GLY A 15 -10.19 -0.12 5.63
N PHE A 16 -9.84 0.58 4.56
CA PHE A 16 -8.44 0.76 4.13
C PHE A 16 -7.77 2.00 4.72
N LYS A 17 -8.55 2.98 5.17
CA LYS A 17 -8.00 4.16 5.85
C LYS A 17 -7.39 3.76 7.18
N SER A 18 -6.22 4.32 7.46
CA SER A 18 -5.54 4.10 8.74
C SER A 18 -4.73 5.29 9.19
N SER A 19 -4.57 5.42 10.51
CA SER A 19 -3.63 6.37 11.10
C SER A 19 -2.22 5.77 11.06
N ILE A 20 -1.35 6.38 10.24
CA ILE A 20 0.05 6.00 10.08
C ILE A 20 0.77 5.96 11.43
N ALA A 21 0.48 6.92 12.32
CA ALA A 21 1.08 6.97 13.65
C ALA A 21 0.75 5.72 14.47
N TRP A 22 -0.51 5.28 14.44
CA TRP A 22 -0.92 4.05 15.13
C TRP A 22 -0.32 2.81 14.48
N ASP A 23 -0.23 2.77 13.15
CA ASP A 23 0.37 1.64 12.46
C ASP A 23 1.85 1.45 12.81
N VAL A 24 2.61 2.55 12.87
CA VAL A 24 4.02 2.54 13.30
C VAL A 24 4.14 2.11 14.77
N VAL A 25 3.34 2.71 15.66
CA VAL A 25 3.37 2.40 17.09
C VAL A 25 3.03 0.93 17.34
N LEU A 26 1.96 0.41 16.74
CA LEU A 26 1.55 -0.98 16.91
C LEU A 26 2.58 -1.95 16.31
N SER A 27 3.20 -1.60 15.18
CA SER A 27 4.30 -2.39 14.62
C SER A 27 5.48 -2.49 15.59
N ILE A 28 5.86 -1.40 16.26
CA ILE A 28 6.93 -1.42 17.26
C ILE A 28 6.52 -2.22 18.50
N LEU A 29 5.32 -1.97 19.04
CA LEU A 29 4.82 -2.63 20.26
C LEU A 29 4.63 -4.14 20.09
N THR A 30 4.34 -4.60 18.87
CA THR A 30 4.15 -6.02 18.55
C THR A 30 5.40 -6.67 17.94
N CYS A 31 6.56 -6.03 18.04
CA CYS A 31 7.83 -6.52 17.48
C CYS A 31 7.73 -6.89 15.99
N GLY A 32 6.99 -6.11 15.21
CA GLY A 32 6.81 -6.28 13.78
C GLY A 32 5.65 -7.20 13.38
N ILE A 33 4.99 -7.89 14.31
CA ILE A 33 3.86 -8.78 13.99
C ILE A 33 2.69 -8.00 13.37
N TYR A 34 2.37 -6.82 13.92
CA TYR A 34 1.34 -5.95 13.36
C TYR A 34 1.70 -5.47 11.94
N ASN A 35 2.98 -5.41 11.58
CA ASN A 35 3.37 -5.02 10.22
C ASN A 35 2.84 -5.98 9.16
N LEU A 36 2.66 -7.27 9.50
CA LEU A 36 2.04 -8.25 8.59
C LEU A 36 0.58 -7.91 8.30
N PHE A 37 -0.17 -7.51 9.33
CA PHE A 37 -1.56 -7.06 9.18
C PHE A 37 -1.63 -5.76 8.37
N TRP A 38 -0.70 -4.84 8.63
CA TRP A 38 -0.61 -3.58 7.89
C TRP A 38 -0.33 -3.83 6.40
N GLN A 39 0.67 -4.63 6.07
CA GLN A 39 0.99 -5.00 4.70
C GLN A 39 -0.20 -5.66 4.00
N TYR A 40 -0.89 -6.58 4.67
CA TYR A 40 -2.08 -7.22 4.14
C TYR A 40 -3.16 -6.18 3.76
N ARG A 41 -3.41 -5.22 4.64
CA ARG A 41 -4.39 -4.15 4.39
C ARG A 41 -3.96 -3.27 3.21
N GLN A 42 -2.69 -2.88 3.11
CA GLN A 42 -2.18 -2.09 1.98
C GLN A 42 -2.33 -2.82 0.65
N ILE A 43 -1.94 -4.10 0.60
CA ILE A 43 -2.08 -4.95 -0.59
C ILE A 43 -3.54 -5.02 -1.04
N ARG A 44 -4.46 -5.25 -0.11
CA ARG A 44 -5.90 -5.25 -0.43
C ARG A 44 -6.36 -3.90 -0.93
N ALA A 45 -5.98 -2.80 -0.27
CA ALA A 45 -6.36 -1.46 -0.68
C ALA A 45 -5.93 -1.17 -2.13
N VAL A 46 -4.67 -1.46 -2.47
CA VAL A 46 -4.13 -1.24 -3.81
C VAL A 46 -4.83 -2.11 -4.85
N ASN A 47 -5.00 -3.41 -4.61
CA ASN A 47 -5.74 -4.29 -5.53
C ASN A 47 -7.19 -3.85 -5.74
N THR A 48 -7.88 -3.48 -4.66
CA THR A 48 -9.27 -3.02 -4.73
C THR A 48 -9.36 -1.75 -5.56
N LEU A 49 -8.46 -0.77 -5.34
CA LEU A 49 -8.43 0.47 -6.14
C LEU A 49 -8.02 0.23 -7.60
N LEU A 50 -7.21 -0.79 -7.87
CA LEU A 50 -6.88 -1.24 -9.22
C LEU A 50 -8.05 -1.94 -9.90
N GLY A 51 -8.96 -2.55 -9.13
CA GLY A 51 -10.03 -3.39 -9.64
C GLY A 51 -9.56 -4.77 -10.11
N GLU A 52 -8.34 -5.17 -9.75
CA GLU A 52 -7.73 -6.47 -10.12
C GLU A 52 -6.68 -6.91 -9.11
N GLU A 53 -6.44 -8.21 -9.01
CA GLU A 53 -5.45 -8.79 -8.09
C GLU A 53 -4.03 -8.77 -8.70
N ARG A 54 -3.32 -7.64 -8.60
CA ARG A 54 -1.90 -7.55 -9.01
C ARG A 54 -0.93 -7.97 -7.91
N LEU A 55 -1.26 -7.63 -6.68
CA LEU A 55 -0.44 -7.84 -5.50
C LEU A 55 -0.96 -9.04 -4.71
N SER A 56 -0.08 -9.87 -4.15
CA SER A 56 -0.48 -11.02 -3.33
C SER A 56 0.28 -11.05 -2.01
N PHE A 57 -0.46 -10.99 -0.91
CA PHE A 57 0.08 -11.09 0.44
C PHE A 57 0.74 -12.44 0.70
N ILE A 58 0.11 -13.54 0.29
CA ILE A 58 0.65 -14.89 0.49
C ILE A 58 1.96 -15.06 -0.29
N ARG A 59 2.01 -14.56 -1.54
CA ARG A 59 3.24 -14.57 -2.33
C ARG A 59 4.33 -13.74 -1.65
N TRP A 60 3.99 -12.54 -1.19
CA TRP A 60 4.93 -11.68 -0.48
C TRP A 60 5.45 -12.32 0.79
N LEU A 61 4.59 -12.88 1.64
CA LEU A 61 4.98 -13.47 2.91
C LEU A 61 5.91 -14.67 2.69
N ILE A 62 5.53 -15.60 1.81
CA ILE A 62 6.32 -16.82 1.54
C ILE A 62 7.68 -16.44 0.96
N LEU A 63 7.71 -15.60 -0.09
CA LEU A 63 8.96 -15.26 -0.74
C LEU A 63 9.86 -14.38 0.14
N SER A 64 9.29 -13.49 0.95
CA SER A 64 10.05 -12.70 1.91
C SER A 64 10.71 -13.59 2.96
N VAL A 65 10.01 -14.61 3.46
CA VAL A 65 10.62 -15.57 4.40
C VAL A 65 11.69 -16.42 3.71
N LEU A 66 11.39 -16.97 2.52
CA LEU A 66 12.33 -17.84 1.79
C LEU A 66 13.61 -17.12 1.34
N THR A 67 13.54 -15.81 1.11
CA THR A 67 14.66 -14.99 0.66
C THR A 67 15.26 -14.12 1.77
N CYS A 68 14.91 -14.39 3.04
CA CYS A 68 15.40 -13.65 4.20
C CYS A 68 15.20 -12.12 4.08
N GLY A 69 14.04 -11.70 3.58
CA GLY A 69 13.66 -10.29 3.43
C GLY A 69 14.07 -9.64 2.11
N ILE A 70 14.90 -10.28 1.28
CA ILE A 70 15.31 -9.70 -0.02
C ILE A 70 14.09 -9.47 -0.93
N TYR A 71 13.15 -10.43 -0.94
CA TYR A 71 11.92 -10.27 -1.72
C TYR A 71 11.06 -9.11 -1.20
N HIS A 72 11.06 -8.83 0.11
CA HIS A 72 10.33 -7.68 0.65
C HIS A 72 10.89 -6.36 0.10
N ILE A 73 12.21 -6.20 -0.02
CA ILE A 73 12.84 -5.02 -0.64
C ILE A 73 12.37 -4.84 -2.09
N TYR A 74 12.35 -5.92 -2.87
CA TYR A 74 11.81 -5.88 -4.23
C TYR A 74 10.31 -5.54 -4.22
N TYR A 75 9.55 -6.07 -3.27
CA TYR A 75 8.12 -5.87 -3.19
C TYR A 75 7.76 -4.41 -2.89
N GLU A 76 8.54 -3.73 -2.05
CA GLU A 76 8.41 -2.29 -1.79
C GLU A 76 8.43 -1.45 -3.08
N TYR A 77 9.29 -1.81 -4.04
CA TYR A 77 9.29 -1.21 -5.37
C TYR A 77 7.97 -1.42 -6.11
N VAL A 78 7.48 -2.67 -6.10
CA VAL A 78 6.29 -3.07 -6.85
C VAL A 78 5.07 -2.36 -6.32
N VAL A 79 4.88 -2.32 -4.99
CA VAL A 79 3.76 -1.59 -4.37
C VAL A 79 3.82 -0.11 -4.72
N GLY A 80 5.00 0.52 -4.63
CA GLY A 80 5.18 1.92 -5.01
C GLY A 80 4.77 2.19 -6.47
N ARG A 81 5.09 1.29 -7.41
CA ARG A 81 4.70 1.43 -8.82
C ARG A 81 3.20 1.34 -9.04
N GLU A 82 2.53 0.44 -8.32
CA GLU A 82 1.07 0.30 -8.41
C GLU A 82 0.37 1.52 -7.79
N ILE A 83 0.91 2.10 -6.71
CA ILE A 83 0.41 3.36 -6.16
C ILE A 83 0.56 4.50 -7.17
N GLU A 84 1.70 4.64 -7.84
CA GLU A 84 1.87 5.65 -8.89
C GLU A 84 0.89 5.43 -10.06
N THR A 85 0.66 4.18 -10.45
CA THR A 85 -0.35 3.82 -11.47
C THR A 85 -1.75 4.28 -11.04
N LEU A 86 -2.10 4.11 -9.76
CA LEU A 86 -3.34 4.61 -9.20
C LEU A 86 -3.37 6.15 -9.18
N GLN A 87 -2.28 6.82 -8.82
CA GLN A 87 -2.21 8.28 -8.84
C GLN A 87 -2.51 8.86 -10.22
N GLU A 88 -1.94 8.27 -11.27
CA GLU A 88 -2.25 8.61 -12.67
C GLU A 88 -3.74 8.42 -12.98
N ARG A 89 -4.29 7.25 -12.62
CA ARG A 89 -5.68 6.87 -12.88
C ARG A 89 -6.70 7.78 -12.17
N PHE A 90 -6.41 8.19 -10.94
CA PHE A 90 -7.26 9.07 -10.14
C PHE A 90 -6.99 10.57 -10.41
N ALA A 91 -6.07 10.90 -11.32
CA ALA A 91 -5.66 12.27 -11.64
C ALA A 91 -5.25 13.08 -10.40
N VAL A 92 -4.51 12.45 -9.48
CA VAL A 92 -3.93 13.11 -8.30
C VAL A 92 -2.44 13.38 -8.52
N THR A 93 -1.85 14.30 -7.76
CA THR A 93 -0.42 14.64 -7.88
C THR A 93 0.44 13.40 -7.64
N ARG A 94 1.31 13.07 -8.61
CA ARG A 94 2.18 11.90 -8.52
C ARG A 94 3.31 12.14 -7.52
N SER A 95 3.57 11.15 -6.68
CA SER A 95 4.83 11.02 -5.96
C SER A 95 5.86 10.41 -6.90
N GLY A 96 6.46 11.19 -7.81
CA GLY A 96 7.26 10.69 -8.95
C GLY A 96 8.55 9.91 -8.62
N SER A 97 8.78 9.57 -7.35
CA SER A 97 9.92 8.80 -6.87
C SER A 97 9.55 7.77 -5.80
N LEU A 98 8.26 7.49 -5.59
CA LEU A 98 7.80 6.59 -4.53
C LEU A 98 8.41 5.18 -4.63
N PRO A 99 8.41 4.48 -5.79
CA PRO A 99 9.02 3.16 -5.90
C PRO A 99 10.49 3.18 -5.50
N THR A 100 11.24 4.19 -5.95
CA THR A 100 12.67 4.33 -5.69
C THR A 100 12.94 4.63 -4.22
N ILE A 101 12.17 5.53 -3.62
CA ILE A 101 12.28 5.87 -2.19
C ILE A 101 11.96 4.64 -1.33
N SER A 102 10.89 3.89 -1.65
CA SER A 102 10.51 2.69 -0.90
C SER A 102 11.63 1.65 -0.91
N VAL A 103 12.27 1.40 -2.06
CA VAL A 103 13.43 0.50 -2.16
C VAL A 103 14.62 0.99 -1.35
N ILE A 104 14.99 2.27 -1.50
CA ILE A 104 16.14 2.83 -0.78
C ILE A 104 15.93 2.70 0.73
N LEU A 105 14.73 3.04 1.23
CA LEU A 105 14.38 2.90 2.63
C LEU A 105 14.44 1.44 3.09
N ALA A 106 13.93 0.50 2.30
CA ALA A 106 13.97 -0.92 2.63
C ALA A 106 15.41 -1.46 2.71
N ILE A 107 16.30 -1.06 1.78
CA ILE A 107 17.71 -1.46 1.77
C ILE A 107 18.45 -0.99 3.02
N VAL A 108 18.15 0.22 3.52
CA VAL A 108 18.79 0.77 4.72
C VAL A 108 18.14 0.31 6.04
N GLY A 109 17.19 -0.64 5.97
CA GLY A 109 16.49 -1.18 7.14
C GLY A 109 15.36 -0.30 7.67
N LEU A 110 14.90 0.68 6.89
CA LEU A 110 13.82 1.60 7.23
C LEU A 110 12.49 1.23 6.52
N SER A 111 12.21 -0.06 6.31
CA SER A 111 10.97 -0.53 5.66
C SER A 111 9.70 0.05 6.28
N ILE A 112 9.64 0.18 7.61
CA ILE A 112 8.49 0.79 8.30
C ILE A 112 8.20 2.24 7.87
N VAL A 113 9.25 2.97 7.44
CA VAL A 113 9.11 4.33 6.91
C VAL A 113 8.59 4.27 5.47
N ALA A 114 9.02 3.29 4.68
CA ALA A 114 8.43 3.04 3.36
C ALA A 114 6.94 2.72 3.48
N ASP A 115 6.55 1.80 4.39
CA ASP A 115 5.17 1.43 4.67
C ASP A 115 4.33 2.67 5.08
N ALA A 116 4.90 3.55 5.92
CA ALA A 116 4.25 4.79 6.35
C ALA A 116 3.98 5.76 5.18
N ILE A 117 4.96 5.96 4.29
CA ILE A 117 4.80 6.81 3.11
C ILE A 117 3.76 6.20 2.17
N GLN A 118 3.83 4.89 1.90
CA GLN A 118 2.85 4.21 1.06
C GLN A 118 1.43 4.30 1.64
N GLN A 119 1.25 4.13 2.95
CA GLN A 119 -0.05 4.28 3.61
C GLN A 119 -0.61 5.71 3.48
N ARG A 120 0.25 6.74 3.49
CA ARG A 120 -0.17 8.12 3.23
C ARG A 120 -0.77 8.27 1.83
N GLU A 121 -0.09 7.74 0.82
CA GLU A 121 -0.54 7.80 -0.56
C GLU A 121 -1.84 7.00 -0.76
N ILE A 122 -1.91 5.80 -0.18
CA ILE A 122 -3.14 4.99 -0.17
C ILE A 122 -4.29 5.75 0.49
N ASN A 123 -4.08 6.39 1.64
CA ASN A 123 -5.13 7.17 2.32
C ASN A 123 -5.66 8.31 1.43
N MET A 124 -4.78 8.97 0.67
CA MET A 124 -5.16 10.03 -0.27
C MET A 124 -5.99 9.48 -1.43
N LEU A 125 -5.57 8.36 -2.01
CA LEU A 125 -6.28 7.67 -3.09
C LEU A 125 -7.66 7.18 -2.63
N VAL A 126 -7.73 6.58 -1.44
CA VAL A 126 -8.99 6.13 -0.82
C VAL A 126 -9.93 7.30 -0.57
N GLU A 127 -9.42 8.44 -0.08
CA GLU A 127 -10.25 9.63 0.10
C GLU A 127 -10.80 10.17 -1.22
N LYS A 128 -9.98 10.16 -2.28
CA LYS A 128 -10.43 10.53 -3.61
C LYS A 128 -11.52 9.57 -4.13
N ALA A 129 -11.30 8.26 -4.00
CA ALA A 129 -12.27 7.25 -4.39
C ALA A 129 -13.60 7.37 -3.61
N LEU A 130 -13.55 7.67 -2.31
CA LEU A 130 -14.75 7.89 -1.51
C LEU A 130 -15.58 9.09 -1.99
N LYS A 131 -14.93 10.16 -2.47
CA LYS A 131 -15.61 11.33 -3.05
C LYS A 131 -16.25 11.02 -4.40
N ASP A 132 -15.69 10.09 -5.17
CA ASP A 132 -16.21 9.71 -6.47
C ASP A 132 -17.38 8.71 -6.39
N VAL A 133 -17.50 7.96 -5.27
CA VAL A 133 -18.59 7.02 -4.98
C VAL A 133 -19.80 7.68 -4.32
N GLY A 134 -19.61 8.82 -3.63
CA GLY A 134 -20.67 9.61 -2.98
C GLY A 134 -21.46 10.46 -3.97
#